data_AF-A0A3N7HXF0-F1
#
_entry.id   AF-A0A3N7HXF0-F1
#
_cell.length_a   1.000
_cell.length_b   1.000
_cell.length_c   1.000
_cell.angle_alpha   90.00
_cell.angle_beta   90.00
_cell.angle_gamma   90.00
#
_symmetry.space_group_name_H-M   'P 1'
#
loop_
_entity.id
_entity.type
_entity.pdbx_description
1 polymer ?
#
loop_
_entity_poly.entity_id
_entity_poly.type
_entity_poly.pdbx_seq_one_letter_code
_entity_poly.pdbx_strand_id
1 'polypeptide(L)'
;MVLVDMRNHGKSVDIEGLDPPHNMFNAAMDVANLVKEKGWEWPDVVIGHSMGGKVALQFAESCTRGDYGHSVSFPKQNSCGYWILCL
;
A
#
# COMPACT_ATOMS: atom_id res chain seq x y z
N MET A 1 -14.36 0.46 -0.24
CA MET A 1 -13.31 0.88 0.70
C MET A 1 -12.81 -0.36 1.42
N VAL A 2 -11.49 -0.57 1.46
CA VAL A 2 -10.86 -1.71 2.14
C VAL A 2 -9.88 -1.15 3.17
N LEU A 3 -9.98 -1.60 4.42
CA LEU A 3 -8.98 -1.34 5.45
C LEU A 3 -8.11 -2.59 5.58
N VAL A 4 -6.80 -2.38 5.66
CA VAL A 4 -5.81 -3.46 5.68
C VAL A 4 -5.01 -3.36 6.96
N ASP A 5 -4.93 -4.46 7.70
CA ASP A 5 -3.96 -4.63 8.77
C ASP A 5 -2.59 -4.88 8.14
N MET A 6 -1.65 -3.95 8.31
CA MET A 6 -0.30 -4.08 7.74
C MET A 6 0.45 -5.27 8.35
N ARG A 7 1.49 -5.75 7.67
CA ARG A 7 2.42 -6.76 8.21
C ARG A 7 2.76 -6.49 9.68
N ASN A 8 2.69 -7.54 10.50
CA ASN A 8 2.97 -7.49 11.93
C ASN A 8 2.08 -6.52 12.73
N HIS A 9 0.89 -6.16 12.23
CA HIS A 9 -0.12 -5.37 12.94
C HIS A 9 -1.49 -6.04 12.89
N GLY A 10 -2.34 -5.76 13.88
CA GLY A 10 -3.73 -6.22 13.90
C GLY A 10 -3.84 -7.73 13.73
N LYS A 11 -4.69 -8.18 12.81
CA LYS A 11 -4.88 -9.60 12.48
C LYS A 11 -3.79 -10.17 11.56
N SER A 12 -2.91 -9.33 11.03
CA SER A 12 -1.82 -9.75 10.15
C SER A 12 -0.56 -10.17 10.92
N VAL A 13 -0.60 -10.21 12.25
CA VAL A 13 0.51 -10.72 13.10
C VAL A 13 0.72 -12.22 12.96
N ASP A 14 -0.35 -12.98 12.72
CA ASP A 14 -0.32 -14.44 12.64
C ASP A 14 -0.31 -14.96 11.19
N ILE A 15 -0.17 -14.07 10.20
CA ILE A 15 -0.12 -14.44 8.78
C ILE A 15 1.30 -14.89 8.42
N GLU A 16 1.43 -16.14 7.98
CA GLU A 16 2.68 -16.70 7.46
C GLU A 16 3.08 -16.08 6.11
N GLY A 17 4.38 -16.03 5.82
CA GLY A 17 4.91 -15.51 4.55
C GLY A 17 5.15 -14.00 4.51
N LEU A 18 4.89 -13.27 5.61
CA LEU A 18 5.23 -11.85 5.78
C LEU A 18 6.60 -11.67 6.44
N ASP A 19 7.60 -12.37 5.90
CA ASP A 19 8.94 -12.45 6.49
C ASP A 19 9.72 -11.13 6.40
N PRO A 20 10.77 -10.96 7.24
CA PRO A 20 11.71 -9.85 7.12
C PRO A 20 12.32 -9.71 5.71
N PRO A 21 12.71 -8.49 5.29
CA PRO A 21 12.79 -7.28 6.11
C PRO A 21 11.44 -6.56 6.25
N HIS A 22 11.12 -6.09 7.47
CA HIS A 22 9.93 -5.27 7.75
C HIS A 22 10.20 -3.80 7.44
N ASN A 23 10.22 -3.46 6.15
CA ASN A 23 10.43 -2.11 5.65
C ASN A 23 9.20 -1.59 4.88
N MET A 24 9.22 -0.30 4.50
CA MET A 24 8.09 0.32 3.79
C MET A 24 7.85 -0.32 2.41
N PHE A 25 8.91 -0.73 1.71
CA PHE A 25 8.82 -1.37 0.41
C PHE A 25 8.02 -2.68 0.49
N ASN A 26 8.38 -3.55 1.42
CA ASN A 26 7.68 -4.81 1.60
C ASN A 26 6.27 -4.62 2.15
N ALA A 27 6.04 -3.65 3.04
CA ALA A 27 4.68 -3.30 3.48
C ALA A 27 3.79 -2.82 2.31
N ALA A 28 4.34 -2.05 1.36
CA ALA A 28 3.62 -1.66 0.15
C ALA A 28 3.41 -2.84 -0.80
N MET A 29 4.40 -3.74 -0.92
CA MET A 29 4.29 -4.98 -1.68
C MET A 29 3.15 -5.87 -1.18
N ASP A 30 2.91 -5.95 0.13
CA ASP A 30 1.78 -6.72 0.68
C ASP A 30 0.43 -6.18 0.21
N VAL A 31 0.28 -4.86 0.12
CA VAL A 31 -0.94 -4.25 -0.41
C VAL A 31 -1.15 -4.64 -1.87
N ALA A 32 -0.09 -4.60 -2.68
CA ALA A 32 -0.14 -5.01 -4.08
C ALA A 32 -0.46 -6.50 -4.25
N ASN A 33 0.17 -7.35 -3.42
CA ASN A 33 -0.07 -8.79 -3.42
C ASN A 33 -1.49 -9.10 -2.98
N LEU A 34 -2.03 -8.40 -1.98
CA LEU A 34 -3.41 -8.56 -1.54
C LEU A 34 -4.41 -8.22 -2.66
N VAL A 35 -4.19 -7.11 -3.38
CA VAL A 35 -5.02 -6.74 -4.55
C VAL A 35 -5.02 -7.86 -5.59
N LYS A 36 -3.83 -8.39 -5.92
CA LYS A 36 -3.67 -9.48 -6.90
C LYS A 36 -4.32 -10.78 -6.44
N GLU A 37 -4.05 -11.21 -5.20
CA GLU A 37 -4.55 -12.46 -4.63
C GLU A 37 -6.09 -12.47 -4.58
N LYS A 38 -6.70 -11.32 -4.27
CA LYS A 38 -8.16 -11.19 -4.26
C LYS A 38 -8.77 -10.94 -5.65
N GLY A 39 -7.94 -10.80 -6.68
CA GLY A 39 -8.40 -10.49 -8.04
C GLY A 39 -9.15 -9.16 -8.12
N TRP A 40 -8.78 -8.19 -7.28
CA TRP A 40 -9.42 -6.88 -7.25
C TRP A 40 -8.87 -5.97 -8.35
N GLU A 41 -9.72 -5.03 -8.76
CA GLU A 41 -9.26 -3.86 -9.51
C GLU A 41 -8.27 -3.05 -8.65
N TRP A 42 -7.28 -2.43 -9.31
CA TRP A 42 -6.31 -1.58 -8.65
C TRP A 42 -7.00 -0.37 -8.00
N PRO A 43 -6.56 0.04 -6.78
CA PRO A 43 -7.21 1.12 -6.06
C PRO A 43 -6.99 2.47 -6.74
N ASP A 44 -8.09 3.16 -7.01
CA ASP A 44 -8.08 4.55 -7.48
C ASP A 44 -7.45 5.52 -6.46
N VAL A 45 -7.55 5.24 -5.16
CA VAL A 45 -7.04 6.08 -4.08
C VAL A 45 -6.48 5.21 -2.98
N VAL A 46 -5.28 5.55 -2.49
CA VAL A 46 -4.67 4.93 -1.31
C VAL A 46 -4.52 6.00 -0.23
N ILE A 47 -5.08 5.75 0.95
CA ILE A 47 -5.04 6.66 2.10
C ILE A 47 -4.22 6.00 3.19
N GLY A 48 -3.31 6.76 3.78
CA GLY A 48 -2.45 6.27 4.85
C GLY A 48 -2.28 7.29 5.96
N HIS A 49 -2.40 6.84 7.20
CA HIS A 49 -2.14 7.65 8.39
C HIS A 49 -0.76 7.30 8.99
N SER A 50 0.05 8.32 9.29
CA SER A 50 1.37 8.21 9.91
C SER A 50 2.28 7.24 9.13
N MET A 51 2.65 6.10 9.71
CA MET A 51 3.39 5.05 9.00
C MET A 51 2.65 4.58 7.74
N GLY A 52 1.32 4.45 7.79
CA GLY A 52 0.52 4.10 6.62
C GLY A 52 0.64 5.13 5.49
N GLY A 53 0.89 6.42 5.81
CA GLY A 53 1.13 7.45 4.81
C GLY A 53 2.43 7.22 4.04
N LYS A 54 3.49 6.79 4.75
CA LYS A 54 4.76 6.39 4.11
C LYS A 54 4.59 5.16 3.22
N VAL A 55 3.79 4.18 3.65
CA VAL A 55 3.45 3.00 2.84
C VAL A 55 2.65 3.39 1.61
N ALA A 56 1.68 4.32 1.73
CA ALA A 56 0.91 4.83 0.59
C ALA A 56 1.81 5.54 -0.45
N LEU A 57 2.77 6.34 0.01
CA LEU A 57 3.75 6.97 -0.87
C LEU A 57 4.68 5.95 -1.53
N GLN A 58 5.18 4.98 -0.77
CA GLN A 58 6.02 3.90 -1.30
C GLN A 58 5.26 3.05 -2.32
N PHE A 59 3.98 2.77 -2.08
CA PHE A 59 3.11 2.06 -3.02
C PHE A 59 2.97 2.82 -4.33
N ALA A 60 2.69 4.12 -4.27
CA ALA A 60 2.59 4.97 -5.45
C ALA A 60 3.91 5.02 -6.23
N GLU A 61 5.06 5.15 -5.54
CA GLU A 61 6.39 5.10 -6.16
C GLU A 61 6.66 3.74 -6.81
N SER A 62 6.34 2.64 -6.13
CA SER A 62 6.54 1.29 -6.67
C SER A 62 5.65 1.01 -7.89
N CYS A 63 4.46 1.62 -7.97
CA CYS A 63 3.67 1.61 -9.20
C CYS A 63 4.43 2.26 -10.36
N THR A 64 5.08 3.42 -10.16
CA THR A 64 5.81 4.14 -11.24
C THR A 64 7.08 3.42 -11.67
N ARG A 65 7.71 2.68 -10.76
CA ARG A 65 8.84 1.82 -11.06
C ARG A 65 8.46 0.50 -11.73
N GLY A 66 7.18 0.15 -11.75
CA GLY A 66 6.70 -1.12 -12.29
C GLY A 66 7.01 -2.32 -11.39
N ASP A 67 7.27 -2.10 -10.09
CA ASP A 67 7.62 -3.16 -9.15
C ASP A 67 6.48 -4.19 -8.98
N TYR A 68 5.24 -3.81 -9.30
CA TYR A 68 4.07 -4.68 -9.25
C TYR A 68 3.64 -5.25 -10.61
N GLY A 69 4.41 -5.00 -11.69
CA GLY A 69 4.09 -5.39 -13.06
C GLY A 69 3.48 -4.26 -13.89
N HIS A 70 3.30 -4.49 -15.20
CA HIS A 70 2.88 -3.45 -16.15
C HIS A 70 1.36 -3.22 -16.23
N SER A 71 0.55 -4.06 -15.60
CA SER A 71 -0.92 -3.97 -15.60
C SER A 71 -1.48 -3.14 -14.45
N VAL A 72 -0.64 -2.34 -13.78
CA VAL A 72 -0.99 -1.58 -12.59
C VAL A 72 -1.62 -0.24 -12.99
N SER A 73 -2.79 0.06 -12.46
CA SER A 73 -3.35 1.41 -12.54
C SER A 73 -2.76 2.30 -11.45
N PHE A 74 -2.29 3.49 -11.83
CA PHE A 74 -1.74 4.46 -10.88
C PHE A 74 -2.82 5.02 -9.96
N PRO A 75 -2.59 5.08 -8.63
CA PRO A 75 -3.47 5.79 -7.73
C PRO A 75 -3.60 7.27 -8.16
N LYS A 76 -4.82 7.78 -8.17
CA LYS A 76 -5.14 9.17 -8.51
C LYS A 76 -4.54 10.09 -7.44
N GLN A 77 -3.75 11.07 -7.87
CA GLN A 77 -3.31 12.16 -7.00
C GLN A 77 -4.46 13.16 -6.82
N ASN A 78 -5.15 13.11 -5.69
CA ASN A 78 -6.10 14.15 -5.34
C ASN A 78 -5.31 15.36 -4.82
N SER A 79 -5.22 16.42 -5.63
CA SER A 79 -4.51 17.68 -5.38
C SER A 79 -5.10 18.53 -4.24
N CYS A 80 -5.89 17.96 -3.33
CA CYS A 80 -6.37 18.68 -2.15
C CYS A 80 -5.23 18.77 -1.12
N GLY A 81 -4.35 19.76 -1.32
CA GLY A 81 -3.12 20.01 -0.57
C GLY A 81 -3.27 20.37 0.92
N TYR A 82 -4.30 19.86 1.60
CA TYR A 82 -4.55 20.11 3.02
C TYR A 82 -4.30 18.91 3.94
N TRP A 83 -4.17 17.68 3.41
CA TRP A 83 -4.05 16.47 4.25
C TRP A 83 -2.62 15.96 4.46
N ILE A 84 -1.64 16.48 3.70
CA ILE A 84 -0.21 16.12 3.90
C ILE A 84 0.42 16.92 5.07
N LEU A 85 -0.24 17.96 5.59
CA LEU A 85 0.28 18.86 6.63
C LEU A 85 -0.30 18.64 8.03
N CYS A 86 -1.23 17.70 8.22
CA CYS A 86 -1.80 17.40 9.54
C CYS A 86 -1.44 15.99 10.02
N LEU A 87 -0.16 15.65 10.00
CA LEU A 87 0.46 14.62 10.86
C LEU A 87 1.86 15.02 11.27
#